data_AF-A0A929NE11-F1
#
_entry.id   AF-A0A929NE11-F1
#
_cell.length_a   1.000
_cell.length_b   1.000
_cell.length_c   1.000
_cell.angle_alpha   90.00
_cell.angle_beta   90.00
_cell.angle_gamma   90.00
#
_symmetry.space_group_name_H-M   'P 1'
#
loop_
_entity.id
_entity.type
_entity.pdbx_description
1 polymer ?
#
loop_
_entity_poly.entity_id
_entity_poly.type
_entity_poly.pdbx_seq_one_letter_code
_entity_poly.pdbx_strand_id
1 'polypeptide(L)'
;MDNWIPFGEGEYLVEQALLVAANDSAVVVDNVVIEVYADQREQRYLKGRGRFRNILMVELLEDSDDLDLLLDFGDELKFLLKEPILKAGKVFSPDVRSVLQFFPQTPWQQIPPDEFNNLLSRLRILSYP
;
A
#
# COMPACT_ATOMS: atom_id res chain seq x y z
N MET A 1 -10.34 14.78 7.10
CA MET A 1 -9.88 13.38 7.22
C MET A 1 -11.00 12.45 7.67
N ASP A 2 -11.98 12.87 8.48
CA ASP A 2 -13.01 11.95 9.02
C ASP A 2 -13.85 11.20 7.97
N ASN A 3 -14.02 11.75 6.76
CA ASN A 3 -14.71 11.10 5.63
C ASN A 3 -13.78 10.34 4.66
N TRP A 4 -12.49 10.21 4.97
CA TRP A 4 -11.50 9.58 4.06
C TRP A 4 -11.23 8.11 4.42
N ILE A 5 -11.64 7.68 5.62
CA ILE A 5 -11.36 6.37 6.18
C ILE A 5 -12.66 5.54 6.15
N PRO A 6 -12.76 4.51 5.29
CA PRO A 6 -13.99 3.74 5.10
C PRO A 6 -14.27 2.73 6.22
N PHE A 7 -13.29 2.48 7.09
CA PHE A 7 -13.37 1.49 8.16
C PHE A 7 -13.70 2.13 9.51
N GLY A 8 -14.16 1.34 10.48
CA GLY A 8 -14.24 1.75 11.89
C GLY A 8 -12.86 1.79 12.55
N GLU A 9 -12.80 2.09 13.85
CA GLU A 9 -11.56 1.90 14.62
C GLU A 9 -11.23 0.42 14.76
N GLY A 10 -9.94 0.08 14.66
CA GLY A 10 -9.46 -1.29 14.74
C GLY A 10 -8.25 -1.58 13.84
N GLU A 11 -7.87 -2.86 13.81
CA GLU A 11 -6.85 -3.39 12.91
C GLU A 11 -7.49 -4.26 11.84
N TYR A 12 -7.12 -4.03 10.59
CA TYR A 12 -7.64 -4.72 9.42
C TYR A 12 -6.51 -5.37 8.65
N LEU A 13 -6.64 -6.67 8.40
CA LEU A 13 -5.71 -7.42 7.55
C LEU A 13 -6.02 -7.12 6.08
N VAL A 14 -4.97 -6.95 5.30
CA VAL A 14 -5.06 -6.84 3.84
C VAL A 14 -4.57 -8.17 3.25
N GLU A 15 -5.39 -8.78 2.40
CA GLU A 15 -5.10 -10.05 1.75
C GLU A 15 -3.98 -9.90 0.72
N GLN A 16 -4.02 -8.82 -0.06
CA GLN A 16 -3.00 -8.51 -1.06
C GLN A 16 -2.71 -7.01 -1.12
N ALA A 17 -1.44 -6.66 -1.21
CA ALA A 17 -1.01 -5.27 -1.38
C ALA A 17 0.14 -5.18 -2.39
N LEU A 18 0.05 -4.21 -3.30
CA LEU A 18 1.10 -3.93 -4.27
C LEU A 18 1.38 -2.42 -4.33
N LEU A 19 2.65 -2.06 -4.24
CA LEU A 19 3.11 -0.75 -4.68
C LEU A 19 3.25 -0.78 -6.19
N VAL A 20 2.74 0.24 -6.87
CA VAL A 20 2.65 0.31 -8.33
C VAL A 20 3.26 1.62 -8.80
N ALA A 21 4.28 1.54 -9.66
CA ALA A 21 4.87 2.70 -10.31
C ALA A 21 4.08 3.08 -11.58
N ALA A 22 4.29 4.30 -12.07
CA ALA A 22 3.61 4.83 -13.26
C ALA A 22 3.83 3.99 -14.54
N ASN A 23 4.89 3.19 -14.61
CA ASN A 23 5.22 2.29 -15.72
C ASN A 23 4.62 0.88 -15.58
N ASP A 24 3.65 0.69 -14.69
CA ASP A 24 3.01 -0.58 -14.36
C ASP A 24 3.95 -1.65 -13.77
N SER A 25 5.18 -1.29 -13.37
CA SER A 25 5.97 -2.15 -12.51
C SER A 25 5.44 -2.12 -11.08
N ALA A 26 5.54 -3.25 -10.38
CA ALA A 26 4.94 -3.38 -9.07
C ALA A 26 5.74 -4.26 -8.11
N VAL A 27 5.65 -3.95 -6.82
CA VAL A 27 6.27 -4.73 -5.73
C VAL A 27 5.21 -5.15 -4.73
N VAL A 28 5.19 -6.44 -4.41
CA VAL A 28 4.31 -6.98 -3.36
C VAL A 28 4.75 -6.45 -1.99
N VAL A 29 3.77 -6.00 -1.21
CA VAL A 29 3.94 -5.63 0.20
C VAL A 29 3.34 -6.75 1.05
N ASP A 30 4.20 -7.47 1.76
CA ASP A 30 3.85 -8.61 2.61
C ASP A 30 3.27 -8.17 3.96
N ASN A 31 2.31 -8.95 4.48
CA ASN A 31 1.75 -8.80 5.84
C ASN A 31 1.23 -7.39 6.12
N VAL A 32 0.42 -6.86 5.20
CA VAL A 32 -0.13 -5.51 5.36
C VAL A 32 -1.25 -5.51 6.38
N VAL A 33 -1.14 -4.59 7.34
CA VAL A 33 -2.14 -4.29 8.35
C VAL A 33 -2.45 -2.80 8.30
N ILE A 34 -3.74 -2.47 8.32
CA ILE A 34 -4.22 -1.10 8.49
C ILE A 34 -4.71 -0.92 9.91
N GLU A 35 -4.23 0.12 10.58
CA GLU A 35 -4.70 0.53 11.90
C GLU A 35 -5.46 1.85 11.77
N VAL A 36 -6.70 1.84 12.26
CA VAL A 36 -7.58 3.00 12.36
C VAL A 36 -7.81 3.30 13.83
N TYR A 37 -7.52 4.53 14.25
CA TYR A 37 -7.61 4.95 15.65
C TYR A 37 -8.03 6.42 15.75
N ALA A 38 -8.67 6.78 16.85
CA ALA A 38 -8.91 8.18 17.22
C ALA A 38 -7.84 8.68 18.20
N ASP A 39 -7.49 9.96 18.13
CA ASP A 39 -6.69 10.62 19.16
C ASP A 39 -7.55 11.15 20.33
N GLN A 40 -6.91 11.83 21.28
CA GLN A 40 -7.60 12.43 22.44
C GLN A 40 -8.58 13.55 22.08
N ARG A 41 -8.58 14.02 20.83
CA ARG A 41 -9.50 15.03 20.29
C ARG A 41 -10.56 14.42 19.39
N GLU A 42 -10.73 13.09 19.43
CA GLU A 42 -11.63 12.31 18.57
C GLU A 42 -11.31 12.45 17.07
N GLN A 43 -10.10 12.92 16.73
CA GLN A 43 -9.68 13.01 15.35
C GLN A 43 -9.24 11.63 14.87
N ARG A 44 -9.81 11.18 13.74
CA ARG A 44 -9.54 9.86 13.19
C ARG A 44 -8.26 9.85 12.36
N TYR A 45 -7.43 8.85 12.61
CA TYR A 45 -6.18 8.60 11.90
C TYR A 45 -6.19 7.19 11.32
N LEU A 46 -5.46 7.03 10.21
CA LEU A 46 -5.18 5.76 9.59
C LEU A 46 -3.69 5.67 9.31
N LYS A 47 -3.11 4.52 9.61
CA LYS A 47 -1.76 4.16 9.16
C LYS A 47 -1.76 2.72 8.67
N GLY A 48 -1.07 2.49 7.57
CA GLY A 48 -0.77 1.16 7.08
C GLY A 48 0.65 0.75 7.43
N ARG A 49 0.86 -0.54 7.64
CA ARG A 49 2.18 -1.13 7.83
C ARG A 49 2.27 -2.43 7.07
N GLY A 50 3.40 -2.66 6.39
CA GLY A 50 3.72 -3.94 5.76
C GLY A 50 5.21 -4.17 5.69
N ARG A 51 5.63 -5.14 4.88
CA ARG A 51 7.03 -5.45 4.62
C ARG A 51 7.30 -5.59 3.13
N PHE A 52 8.48 -5.22 2.70
CA PHE A 52 8.93 -5.37 1.31
C PHE A 52 10.39 -5.79 1.29
N ARG A 53 10.84 -6.34 0.16
CA ARG A 53 12.26 -6.62 -0.06
C ARG A 53 12.94 -5.36 -0.57
N ASN A 54 14.01 -4.94 0.12
CA ASN A 54 14.71 -3.70 -0.20
C ASN A 54 15.15 -3.61 -1.67
N ILE A 55 15.73 -4.69 -2.20
CA ILE A 55 16.22 -4.70 -3.58
C ILE A 55 15.11 -4.43 -4.60
N LEU A 56 13.90 -4.96 -4.38
CA LEU A 56 12.77 -4.77 -5.29
C LEU A 56 12.22 -3.34 -5.21
N MET A 57 12.26 -2.72 -4.03
CA MET A 57 11.86 -1.32 -3.88
C MET A 57 12.86 -0.38 -4.57
N VAL A 58 14.16 -0.67 -4.49
CA VAL A 58 15.17 0.10 -5.22
C VAL A 58 14.87 0.03 -6.72
N GLU A 59 14.68 -1.18 -7.26
CA GLU A 59 14.33 -1.37 -8.67
C GLU A 59 13.03 -0.66 -9.06
N LEU A 60 11.99 -0.71 -8.20
CA LEU A 60 10.72 -0.02 -8.44
C LEU A 60 10.90 1.51 -8.53
N LEU A 61 11.78 2.07 -7.70
CA LEU A 61 12.03 3.52 -7.63
C LEU A 61 13.03 4.02 -8.69
N GLU A 62 13.70 3.15 -9.45
CA GLU A 62 14.58 3.58 -10.54
C GLU A 62 13.80 4.31 -11.65
N ASP A 63 12.55 3.92 -11.87
CA ASP A 63 11.71 4.46 -12.94
C ASP A 63 10.78 5.59 -12.48
N SER A 64 10.35 5.61 -11.20
CA SER A 64 9.44 6.61 -10.66
C SER A 64 9.44 6.64 -9.12
N ASP A 65 9.46 7.85 -8.55
CA ASP A 65 9.27 8.06 -7.10
C ASP A 65 7.77 8.14 -6.70
N ASP A 66 6.88 8.28 -7.69
CA ASP A 66 5.44 8.40 -7.50
C ASP A 66 4.81 7.00 -7.57
N LEU A 67 4.57 6.43 -6.39
CA LEU A 67 4.03 5.09 -6.24
C LEU A 67 2.59 5.14 -5.77
N ASP A 68 1.71 4.44 -6.48
CA ASP A 68 0.37 4.11 -5.99
C ASP A 68 0.42 2.84 -5.11
N LEU A 69 -0.59 2.67 -4.26
CA LEU A 69 -0.76 1.46 -3.45
C LEU A 69 -2.12 0.84 -3.72
N LEU A 70 -2.08 -0.36 -4.27
CA LEU A 70 -3.24 -1.18 -4.56
C LEU A 70 -3.47 -2.15 -3.39
N LEU A 71 -4.69 -2.20 -2.85
CA LEU A 71 -5.04 -2.98 -1.65
C LEU A 71 -6.27 -3.85 -1.90
N ASP A 72 -6.19 -5.12 -1.51
CA ASP A 72 -7.27 -6.09 -1.50
C ASP A 72 -7.56 -6.55 -0.07
N PHE A 73 -8.79 -6.32 0.41
CA PHE A 73 -9.26 -6.79 1.71
C PHE A 73 -10.16 -8.05 1.61
N GLY A 74 -10.23 -8.66 0.43
CA GLY A 74 -11.17 -9.73 0.09
C GLY A 74 -12.46 -9.19 -0.54
N ASP A 75 -13.21 -10.09 -1.18
CA ASP A 75 -14.54 -9.83 -1.78
C ASP A 75 -14.57 -8.54 -2.64
N GLU A 76 -15.45 -7.60 -2.30
CA GLU A 76 -15.69 -6.34 -3.03
C GLU A 76 -14.81 -5.17 -2.54
N LEU A 77 -13.99 -5.40 -1.52
CA LEU A 77 -13.23 -4.36 -0.84
C LEU A 77 -11.84 -4.18 -1.46
N LYS A 78 -11.84 -3.49 -2.61
CA LYS A 78 -10.64 -3.16 -3.38
C LYS A 78 -10.38 -1.66 -3.34
N PHE A 79 -9.15 -1.25 -3.05
CA PHE A 79 -8.79 0.16 -2.92
C PHE A 79 -7.54 0.52 -3.69
N LEU A 80 -7.56 1.73 -4.26
CA LEU A 80 -6.40 2.38 -4.84
C LEU A 80 -6.08 3.63 -4.02
N LEU A 81 -4.91 3.64 -3.40
CA LEU A 81 -4.37 4.80 -2.72
C LEU A 81 -3.40 5.47 -3.69
N LYS A 82 -3.76 6.68 -4.12
CA LYS A 82 -2.91 7.49 -4.98
C LYS A 82 -1.80 8.14 -4.18
N GLU A 83 -0.56 7.90 -4.59
CA GLU A 83 0.66 8.51 -4.04
C GLU A 83 0.66 8.63 -2.49
N PRO A 84 0.47 7.54 -1.72
CA PRO A 84 0.52 7.63 -0.26
C PRO A 84 1.91 8.07 0.22
N ILE A 85 1.97 8.70 1.39
CA ILE A 85 3.26 8.97 2.04
C ILE A 85 3.85 7.64 2.47
N LEU A 86 4.99 7.27 1.90
CA LEU A 86 5.73 6.07 2.26
C LEU A 86 6.87 6.41 3.24
N LYS A 87 7.00 5.61 4.30
CA LYS A 87 8.14 5.65 5.23
C LYS A 87 8.73 4.27 5.37
N ALA A 88 9.96 4.10 4.93
CA ALA A 88 10.71 2.86 5.07
C ALA A 88 11.76 2.96 6.18
N GLY A 89 12.05 1.83 6.83
CA GLY A 89 13.18 1.72 7.76
C GLY A 89 14.52 1.95 7.04
N LYS A 90 15.47 2.63 7.70
CA LYS A 90 16.78 3.02 7.13
C LYS A 90 17.79 1.87 6.91
N VAL A 91 17.37 0.61 7.01
CA VAL A 91 18.29 -0.53 6.90
C VAL A 91 18.33 -0.99 5.44
N PHE A 92 19.38 -0.62 4.72
CA PHE A 92 19.57 -0.89 3.29
C PHE A 92 20.48 -2.09 3.02
N SER A 93 20.21 -3.23 3.65
CA SER A 93 20.79 -4.49 3.19
C SER A 93 19.86 -5.08 2.10
N PRO A 94 20.35 -5.43 0.90
CA PRO A 94 19.52 -5.86 -0.23
C PRO A 94 18.61 -7.06 0.10
N ASP A 95 19.14 -7.99 0.90
CA ASP A 95 18.48 -9.25 1.26
C ASP A 95 17.54 -9.13 2.47
N VAL A 96 17.39 -7.92 3.02
CA VAL A 96 16.57 -7.67 4.19
C VAL A 96 15.16 -7.23 3.77
N ARG A 97 14.17 -7.80 4.46
CA ARG A 97 12.81 -7.28 4.44
C ARG A 97 12.71 -6.09 5.39
N SER A 98 12.37 -4.93 4.86
CA SER A 98 12.15 -3.73 5.67
C SER A 98 10.69 -3.51 5.95
N VAL A 99 10.42 -2.80 7.04
CA VAL A 99 9.07 -2.31 7.35
C VAL A 99 8.78 -1.11 6.45
N LEU A 100 7.62 -1.15 5.80
CA LEU A 100 6.98 -0.01 5.17
C LEU A 100 5.87 0.48 6.08
N GLN A 101 5.82 1.78 6.33
CA GLN A 101 4.63 2.47 6.83
C GLN A 101 4.09 3.34 5.71
N PHE A 102 2.77 3.43 5.60
CA PHE A 102 2.14 4.31 4.63
C PHE A 102 0.97 5.09 5.24
N PHE A 103 0.76 6.29 4.73
CA PHE A 103 -0.31 7.19 5.15
C PHE A 103 -1.02 7.76 3.91
N PRO A 104 -2.36 7.78 3.88
CA PRO A 104 -3.08 8.35 2.76
C PRO A 104 -2.87 9.87 2.67
N GLN A 105 -2.66 10.38 1.46
CA GLN A 105 -2.66 11.83 1.17
C GLN A 105 -4.01 12.32 0.68
N THR A 106 -4.79 11.41 0.10
CA THR A 106 -6.10 11.63 -0.50
C THR A 106 -7.13 10.68 0.13
N PRO A 107 -8.44 10.94 -0.01
CA PRO A 107 -9.47 9.98 0.36
C PRO A 107 -9.21 8.62 -0.29
N TRP A 108 -9.48 7.54 0.44
CA TRP A 108 -9.36 6.20 -0.11
C TRP A 108 -10.35 6.03 -1.26
N GLN A 109 -9.84 5.64 -2.43
CA GLN A 109 -10.68 5.36 -3.58
C GLN A 109 -10.97 3.85 -3.61
N GLN A 110 -12.20 3.48 -3.27
CA GLN A 110 -12.66 2.13 -3.57
C GLN A 110 -12.80 1.99 -5.09
N ILE A 111 -12.31 0.89 -5.64
CA ILE A 111 -12.46 0.55 -7.06
C ILE A 111 -13.25 -0.76 -7.20
N PRO A 112 -14.00 -0.96 -8.30
CA PRO A 112 -14.67 -2.23 -8.55
C PRO A 112 -13.67 -3.40 -8.70
N PRO A 113 -14.07 -4.65 -8.34
CA PRO A 113 -13.19 -5.82 -8.52
C PRO A 113 -12.70 -6.01 -9.95
N ASP A 114 -13.55 -5.75 -10.95
CA ASP A 114 -13.15 -5.86 -12.36
C ASP A 114 -12.05 -4.85 -12.72
N GLU A 115 -12.13 -3.61 -12.20
CA GLU A 115 -11.10 -2.60 -12.40
C GLU A 115 -9.80 -3.02 -11.71
N PHE A 116 -9.89 -3.52 -10.48
CA PHE A 116 -8.74 -4.06 -9.74
C PHE A 116 -8.05 -5.21 -10.49
N ASN A 117 -8.82 -6.17 -11.00
CA ASN A 117 -8.30 -7.30 -11.76
C ASN A 117 -7.68 -6.86 -13.09
N ASN A 118 -8.29 -5.88 -13.77
CA ASN A 118 -7.73 -5.29 -14.98
C ASN A 118 -6.39 -4.61 -14.69
N LEU A 119 -6.30 -3.83 -13.59
CA LEU A 119 -5.04 -3.26 -13.13
C LEU A 119 -4.01 -4.36 -12.88
N LEU A 120 -4.33 -5.38 -12.07
CA LEU A 120 -3.40 -6.49 -11.79
C LEU A 120 -2.89 -7.19 -13.06
N SER A 121 -3.76 -7.41 -14.05
CA SER A 121 -3.41 -8.15 -15.27
C SER A 121 -2.34 -7.47 -16.13
N ARG A 122 -2.16 -6.15 -15.97
CA ARG A 122 -1.17 -5.37 -16.73
C ARG A 122 0.15 -5.16 -15.98
N LEU A 123 0.18 -5.50 -14.68
CA LEU A 123 1.35 -5.21 -13.85
C LEU A 123 2.52 -6.14 -14.16
N ARG A 124 3.71 -5.56 -14.28
CA ARG A 124 4.97 -6.28 -14.22
C ARG A 124 5.39 -6.41 -12.77
N ILE A 125 4.97 -7.48 -12.12
CA ILE A 125 5.35 -7.75 -10.72
C ILE A 125 6.83 -8.11 -10.66
N LEU A 126 7.61 -7.25 -10.03
CA LEU A 126 9.03 -7.47 -9.79
C LEU A 126 9.21 -8.59 -8.77
N SER A 127 10.12 -9.50 -9.07
CA SER A 127 10.42 -10.64 -8.22
C SER A 127 11.91 -10.90 -8.19
N TYR A 128 12.40 -11.36 -7.04
CA TYR A 128 13.79 -11.78 -6.89
C TYR A 128 13.86 -13.31 -7.05
N PRO A 129 14.81 -13.84 -7.83
CA PRO A 129 14.97 -15.28 -8.05
C PRO A 129 15.30 -16.08 -6.79
#